data_AF-A0AAE0MUM7-F1
#
_entry.id   AF-A0AAE0MUM7-F1
#
_cell.length_a   1.000
_cell.length_b   1.000
_cell.length_c   1.000
_cell.angle_alpha   90.00
_cell.angle_beta   90.00
_cell.angle_gamma   90.00
#
_symmetry.space_group_name_H-M   'P 1'
#
loop_
_entity.id
_entity.type
_entity.pdbx_description
1 polymer ?
#
loop_
_entity_poly.entity_id
_entity_poly.type
_entity_poly.pdbx_seq_one_letter_code
_entity_poly.pdbx_strand_id
1 'polypeptide(L)' 'CYRSGGMCIGSIGSNANQPDYVENVVFENVELHDSSNAAWIKTYPGRGGYVRNVTFRNIHFENVNQPIYVTSC' A
#
# COMPACT_ATOMS: atom_id res chain seq x y z
N CYS A 1 -10.62 -9.03 -4.11
CA CYS A 1 -10.40 -9.04 -2.65
C CYS A 1 -11.72 -8.76 -1.95
N TYR A 2 -12.10 -9.56 -0.95
CA TYR A 2 -13.33 -9.37 -0.18
C TYR A 2 -12.97 -9.15 1.28
N ARG A 3 -13.56 -8.14 1.94
CA ARG A 3 -13.39 -7.88 3.39
C ARG A 3 -11.92 -7.85 3.81
N SER A 4 -11.11 -7.12 3.05
CA SER A 4 -9.65 -7.13 3.16
C SER A 4 -9.08 -5.75 3.52
N GLY A 5 -7.78 -5.71 3.83
CA GLY A 5 -7.00 -4.48 3.90
C GLY A 5 -6.52 -3.95 2.54
N GLY A 6 -6.91 -4.55 1.42
CA GLY A 6 -6.44 -4.16 0.09
C GLY A 6 -4.95 -4.40 -0.16
N MET A 7 -4.41 -3.69 -1.14
CA MET A 7 -3.01 -3.77 -1.59
C MET A 7 -2.17 -2.77 -0.79
N CYS A 8 -1.42 -3.28 0.18
CA CYS A 8 -0.55 -2.48 1.04
C CYS A 8 0.93 -2.63 0.65
N ILE A 9 1.64 -1.51 0.48
CA ILE A 9 3.10 -1.45 0.56
C ILE A 9 3.48 -0.90 1.94
N GLY A 10 3.93 -1.79 2.82
CA GLY A 10 4.36 -1.41 4.16
C GLY A 10 4.02 -2.46 5.23
N SER A 11 4.30 -2.18 6.50
CA SER A 11 4.86 -0.92 7.00
C SER A 11 6.36 -0.80 6.75
N ILE A 12 6.78 0.19 5.95
CA ILE A 12 8.19 0.43 5.60
C ILE A 12 8.89 1.15 6.75
N GLY A 13 10.08 0.68 7.12
CA GLY A 13 10.86 1.22 8.23
C GLY A 13 10.37 0.75 9.60
N SER A 14 9.68 -0.39 9.66
CA SER A 14 9.17 -0.95 10.93
C SER A 14 10.30 -1.42 11.85
N ASN A 15 11.42 -1.87 11.29
CA ASN A 15 12.65 -2.12 12.02
C ASN A 15 13.54 -0.88 12.01
N ALA A 16 13.74 -0.26 13.16
CA ALA A 16 14.52 0.97 13.28
C ALA A 16 16.01 0.83 12.90
N ASN A 17 16.54 -0.38 12.91
CA ASN A 17 17.97 -0.65 12.69
C ASN A 17 18.28 -1.10 11.25
N GLN A 18 17.27 -1.15 10.38
CA GLN A 18 17.42 -1.64 9.02
C GLN A 18 16.54 -0.84 8.06
N PRO A 19 17.11 -0.29 6.97
CA PRO A 19 16.30 0.35 5.94
C PRO A 19 15.53 -0.69 5.12
N ASP A 20 14.30 -0.33 4.75
CA ASP A 20 13.43 -1.14 3.89
C ASP A 20 13.34 -0.53 2.49
N TYR A 21 13.46 -1.36 1.47
CA TYR A 21 13.43 -0.92 0.07
C TYR A 21 12.37 -1.70 -0.69
N VAL A 22 11.45 -0.99 -1.33
CA VAL A 22 10.46 -1.58 -2.24
C VAL A 22 10.54 -0.87 -3.57
N GLU A 23 10.72 -1.63 -4.65
CA GLU A 23 10.71 -1.07 -5.98
C GLU A 23 10.16 -1.99 -7.06
N ASN A 24 9.69 -1.38 -8.15
CA ASN A 24 9.23 -2.06 -9.36
C ASN A 24 8.04 -3.00 -9.11
N VAL A 25 7.04 -2.52 -8.37
CA VAL A 25 5.82 -3.27 -8.06
C VAL A 25 4.67 -2.77 -8.94
N VAL A 26 3.92 -3.71 -9.53
CA VAL A 26 2.68 -3.41 -10.25
C VAL A 26 1.55 -4.22 -9.63
N PHE A 27 0.51 -3.53 -9.19
CA PHE A 27 -0.80 -4.11 -8.96
C PHE A 27 -1.69 -3.75 -10.13
N GLU A 28 -2.27 -4.74 -10.78
CA GLU A 28 -3.06 -4.56 -11.99
C GLU A 28 -4.30 -5.47 -12.00
N ASN A 29 -5.41 -4.96 -12.52
CA ASN A 29 -6.66 -5.70 -12.71
C ASN A 29 -7.19 -6.28 -11.39
N VAL A 30 -7.21 -5.46 -10.34
CA VAL A 30 -7.66 -5.88 -9.01
C VAL A 30 -9.06 -5.34 -8.75
N GLU A 31 -9.95 -6.22 -8.33
CA GLU A 31 -11.29 -5.88 -7.87
C GLU A 31 -11.39 -6.04 -6.36
N LEU A 32 -11.98 -5.07 -5.66
CA LEU A 32 -12.20 -5.11 -4.22
C LEU A 32 -13.65 -4.86 -3.84
N HIS A 33 -14.12 -5.59 -2.82
CA HIS A 33 -15.47 -5.52 -2.29
C HIS A 33 -15.43 -5.48 -0.77
N ASP A 34 -16.27 -4.65 -0.16
CA ASP A 34 -16.46 -4.53 1.30
C ASP A 34 -15.15 -4.43 2.10
N SER A 35 -14.13 -3.75 1.55
CA SER A 35 -12.77 -3.74 2.10
C SER A 35 -12.47 -2.44 2.82
N SER A 36 -11.53 -2.45 3.78
CA SER A 36 -11.18 -1.23 4.51
C SER A 36 -10.42 -0.24 3.61
N ASN A 37 -9.51 -0.78 2.78
CA ASN A 37 -8.66 0.01 1.88
C ASN A 37 -8.57 -0.67 0.51
N ALA A 38 -8.20 0.08 -0.54
CA ALA A 38 -7.88 -0.52 -1.84
C ALA A 38 -6.38 -0.48 -2.15
N ALA A 39 -5.76 0.69 -2.30
CA ALA A 39 -4.34 0.84 -2.60
C ALA A 39 -3.68 1.77 -1.58
N TRP A 40 -2.67 1.31 -0.85
CA TRP A 40 -2.05 2.17 0.14
C TRP A 40 -0.59 1.87 0.44
N ILE A 41 0.11 2.94 0.85
CA ILE A 41 1.53 2.92 1.24
C ILE A 41 1.63 3.50 2.64
N LYS A 42 2.28 2.76 3.54
CA LYS A 42 2.49 3.18 4.94
C LYS A 42 3.97 3.10 5.31
N THR A 43 4.53 4.21 5.78
CA THR A 43 5.93 4.31 6.20
C THR A 43 6.05 4.80 7.64
N TYR A 44 7.19 4.51 8.28
CA TYR A 44 7.62 5.17 9.52
C TYR A 44 8.65 6.27 9.18
N PRO A 45 8.43 7.52 9.61
CA PRO A 45 9.29 8.64 9.26
C PRO A 45 10.69 8.49 9.88
N GLY A 46 11.71 8.93 9.13
CA GLY A 46 13.10 8.96 9.61
C GLY A 46 13.78 7.59 9.75
N ARG A 47 13.19 6.50 9.24
CA ARG A 47 13.72 5.13 9.36
C ARG A 47 14.61 4.67 8.21
N GLY A 48 14.87 5.54 7.24
CA GLY A 48 15.64 5.21 6.03
C GLY A 48 14.88 4.27 5.09
N GLY A 49 15.38 4.09 3.87
CA GLY A 49 14.73 3.28 2.85
C GLY A 49 13.96 4.09 1.80
N TYR A 50 13.25 3.40 0.91
CA TYR A 50 12.39 4.03 -0.11
C TYR A 50 11.30 3.10 -0.65
N VAL A 51 10.27 3.71 -1.21
CA VAL A 51 9.30 3.07 -2.11
C VAL A 51 9.41 3.78 -3.47
N ARG A 52 9.75 3.05 -4.53
CA ARG A 52 10.05 3.63 -5.85
C ARG A 52 9.45 2.82 -6.99
N ASN A 53 8.92 3.48 -8.02
CA ASN A 53 8.33 2.80 -9.19
C ASN A 53 7.26 1.76 -8.79
N VAL A 54 6.24 2.21 -8.05
CA VAL A 54 5.07 1.40 -7.71
C VAL A 54 3.87 1.90 -8.49
N THR A 55 3.18 1.00 -9.19
CA THR A 55 2.00 1.32 -10.00
C THR A 55 0.80 0.52 -9.50
N PHE A 56 -0.31 1.22 -9.25
CA PHE A 56 -1.63 0.62 -9.08
C PHE A 56 -2.45 1.02 -10.31
N ARG A 57 -2.84 0.06 -11.16
CA ARG A 57 -3.56 0.36 -12.41
C ARG A 57 -4.74 -0.58 -12.63
N ASN A 58 -5.80 -0.07 -13.26
CA ASN A 58 -7.06 -0.79 -13.47
C ASN A 58 -7.58 -1.46 -12.17
N ILE A 59 -7.82 -0.62 -11.16
CA ILE A 59 -8.34 -1.08 -9.87
C ILE A 59 -9.83 -0.72 -9.79
N HIS A 60 -10.67 -1.73 -9.65
CA HIS A 60 -12.10 -1.58 -9.40
C HIS A 60 -12.38 -1.81 -7.92
N PHE A 61 -13.21 -0.99 -7.30
CA PHE A 61 -13.59 -1.19 -5.91
C PHE A 61 -15.04 -0.79 -5.65
N GLU A 62 -15.71 -1.57 -4.81
CA GLU A 62 -17.06 -1.35 -4.34
C GLU A 62 -17.08 -1.42 -2.81
N ASN A 63 -17.78 -0.47 -2.17
CA ASN A 63 -17.89 -0.36 -0.72
C ASN A 63 -16.52 -0.42 0.00
N VAL A 64 -15.60 0.46 -0.40
CA VAL A 64 -14.27 0.59 0.23
C VAL A 64 -14.17 1.91 0.99
N ASN A 65 -13.81 1.84 2.27
CA ASN A 65 -13.76 3.03 3.16
C ASN A 65 -12.64 4.01 2.76
N GLN A 66 -11.41 3.51 2.57
CA GLN A 66 -10.25 4.31 2.17
C GLN A 66 -9.63 3.79 0.87
N PRO A 67 -10.17 4.20 -0.31
CA PRO A 67 -9.71 3.64 -1.59
C PRO A 67 -8.22 3.85 -1.85
N ILE A 68 -7.70 5.05 -1.64
CA ILE A 68 -6.27 5.35 -1.83
C ILE A 68 -5.73 6.08 -0.59
N TYR A 69 -4.62 5.59 -0.05
CA TYR A 69 -4.01 6.20 1.14
C TYR A 69 -2.48 6.13 1.11
N VAL A 70 -1.79 7.25 1.30
CA VAL A 70 -0.33 7.30 1.43
C VAL A 70 -0.01 8.08 2.70
N THR A 71 0.72 7.46 3.62
CA THR A 71 0.93 8.02 4.95
C THR A 71 2.29 7.68 5.55
N SER A 72 2.77 8.58 6.39
CA SER A 72 3.81 8.32 7.38
C SER A 72 3.18 8.33 8.78
N CYS A 73 3.45 7.31 9.59
CA CYS A 73 2.99 7.23 10.99
C CYS A 73 3.54 8.34 11.88
#